data_AF-A0A353H9K3-F1
#
_entry.id   AF-A0A353H9K3-F1
#
_cell.length_a   1.000
_cell.length_b   1.000
_cell.length_c   1.000
_cell.angle_alpha   90.00
_cell.angle_beta   90.00
_cell.angle_gamma   90.00
#
_symmetry.space_group_name_H-M   'P 1'
#
loop_
_entity.id
_entity.type
_entity.pdbx_description
1 polymer ?
#
loop_
_entity_poly.entity_id
_entity_poly.type
_entity_poly.pdbx_seq_one_letter_code
_entity_poly.pdbx_strand_id
1 'polypeptide(L)'
;MKRKVITLLLLFATLGIARAWAGDEPPTALSNKEAIDLVQTHADYVWTLVAAALVFFMQAGFALVECGFTRAKNAINIMMKNLMDFSIGSLAFWAIGFGLMFGVT
;
A
#
# COMPACT_ATOMS: atom_id res chain seq x y z
N MET A 1 -55.83 28.82 4.39
CA MET A 1 -55.03 27.82 3.65
C MET A 1 -53.65 28.34 3.21
N LYS A 2 -53.56 29.44 2.45
CA LYS A 2 -52.27 29.92 1.87
C LYS A 2 -51.14 30.17 2.89
N ARG A 3 -51.45 30.73 4.08
CA ARG A 3 -50.45 30.95 5.15
C ARG A 3 -49.85 29.65 5.70
N LYS A 4 -50.67 28.61 5.90
CA LYS A 4 -50.19 27.29 6.39
C LYS A 4 -49.33 26.57 5.35
N VAL A 5 -49.67 26.71 4.07
CA VAL A 5 -48.89 26.16 2.94
C VAL A 5 -47.52 26.85 2.83
N ILE A 6 -47.47 28.17 2.98
CA ILE A 6 -46.22 28.95 2.98
C ILE A 6 -45.34 28.55 4.18
N THR A 7 -45.92 28.40 5.38
CA THR A 7 -45.15 27.94 6.55
C THR A 7 -44.62 26.52 6.38
N LEU A 8 -45.38 25.60 5.77
CA LEU A 8 -44.91 24.24 5.48
C LEU A 8 -43.78 24.21 4.45
N LEU A 9 -43.87 25.03 3.40
CA LEU A 9 -42.82 25.16 2.39
C LEU A 9 -41.54 25.78 2.97
N LEU A 10 -41.68 26.77 3.85
CA LEU A 10 -40.54 27.33 4.58
C LEU A 10 -39.90 26.28 5.50
N LEU A 11 -40.70 25.47 6.20
CA LEU A 11 -40.19 24.40 7.06
C LEU A 11 -39.42 23.33 6.26
N PHE A 12 -39.96 22.94 5.11
CA PHE A 12 -39.29 22.01 4.19
C PHE A 12 -38.00 22.60 3.61
N ALA A 13 -38.00 23.88 3.25
CA ALA A 13 -36.79 24.57 2.78
C ALA A 13 -35.72 24.67 3.89
N THR A 14 -36.11 24.97 5.13
CA THR A 14 -35.16 25.02 6.25
C THR A 14 -34.61 23.63 6.62
N LEU A 15 -35.41 22.57 6.51
CA LEU A 15 -34.95 21.19 6.70
C LEU A 15 -34.01 20.73 5.58
N GLY A 16 -34.27 21.12 4.33
CA GLY A 16 -33.40 20.83 3.18
C GLY A 16 -32.05 21.54 3.26
N ILE A 17 -32.03 22.80 3.70
CA ILE A 17 -30.79 23.57 3.91
C ILE A 17 -29.99 23.00 5.09
N ALA A 18 -30.65 22.57 6.16
CA ALA A 18 -29.99 21.91 7.29
C ALA A 18 -29.32 20.58 6.90
N ARG A 19 -29.89 19.85 5.93
CA ARG A 19 -29.29 18.61 5.39
C ARG A 19 -28.10 18.88 4.47
N ALA A 20 -28.09 20.00 3.75
CA ALA A 20 -26.97 20.39 2.89
C ALA A 20 -25.76 20.93 3.67
N TRP A 21 -25.97 21.42 4.90
CA TRP A 21 -24.92 21.96 5.79
C TRP A 21 -24.53 20.98 6.92
N ALA A 22 -24.97 19.72 6.86
CA ALA A 22 -24.48 18.67 7.75
C ALA A 22 -23.16 18.13 7.18
N GLY A 23 -22.06 18.84 7.47
CA GLY A 23 -20.72 18.56 6.94
C GLY A 23 -20.05 17.28 7.43
N ASP A 24 -20.70 16.49 8.28
CA ASP A 24 -20.32 15.12 8.59
C ASP A 24 -21.59 14.40 9.05
N GLU A 25 -22.01 13.36 8.33
CA GLU A 25 -23.01 12.44 8.86
C GLU A 25 -22.46 11.87 10.19
N PRO A 26 -23.27 11.76 11.26
CA PRO A 26 -22.81 11.17 12.51
C PRO A 26 -22.25 9.77 12.21
N PRO A 27 -21.07 9.40 12.76
CA PRO A 27 -20.36 8.17 12.43
C PRO A 27 -21.28 6.97 12.69
N THR A 28 -21.91 6.50 11.62
CA THR A 28 -22.82 5.35 11.66
C THR A 28 -21.93 4.11 11.67
N ALA A 29 -22.32 3.04 12.35
CA ALA A 29 -21.48 1.83 12.48
C ALA A 29 -20.98 1.26 11.13
N LEU A 30 -21.71 1.51 10.03
CA LEU A 30 -21.32 1.19 8.65
C LEU A 30 -20.20 2.11 8.11
N SER A 31 -20.30 3.43 8.31
CA SER A 31 -19.26 4.39 7.91
C SER A 31 -17.94 4.15 8.67
N ASN A 32 -18.03 3.80 9.95
CA ASN A 32 -16.83 3.45 10.73
C ASN A 32 -16.15 2.18 10.21
N LYS A 33 -16.91 1.19 9.74
CA LYS A 33 -16.36 -0.02 9.16
C LYS A 33 -15.58 0.28 7.87
N GLU A 34 -16.16 1.07 6.97
CA GLU A 34 -15.51 1.46 5.72
C GLU A 34 -14.22 2.26 5.98
N ALA A 35 -14.24 3.18 6.95
CA ALA A 35 -13.05 3.92 7.36
C ALA A 35 -11.95 3.03 7.96
N ILE A 36 -12.33 2.04 8.78
CA ILE A 36 -11.39 1.06 9.37
C ILE A 36 -10.79 0.17 8.27
N ASP A 37 -11.61 -0.34 7.36
CA ASP A 37 -11.16 -1.21 6.26
C ASP A 37 -10.17 -0.47 5.33
N LEU A 38 -10.38 0.82 5.11
CA LEU A 38 -9.46 1.65 4.32
C LEU A 38 -8.11 1.82 5.03
N VAL A 39 -8.12 2.15 6.32
CA VAL A 39 -6.89 2.30 7.12
C VAL A 39 -6.13 0.98 7.18
N GLN A 40 -6.83 -0.15 7.32
CA GLN A 40 -6.21 -1.47 7.33
C GLN A 40 -5.55 -1.78 5.99
N THR A 41 -6.22 -1.50 4.87
CA THR A 41 -5.66 -1.70 3.52
C THR A 41 -4.36 -0.89 3.33
N HIS A 42 -4.35 0.36 3.79
CA HIS A 42 -3.15 1.20 3.73
C HIS A 42 -2.03 0.68 4.64
N ALA A 43 -2.37 0.22 5.84
CA ALA A 43 -1.41 -0.39 6.76
C ALA A 43 -0.79 -1.65 6.16
N ASP A 44 -1.58 -2.49 5.49
CA ASP A 44 -1.11 -3.70 4.82
C ASP A 44 -0.14 -3.38 3.67
N TYR A 45 -0.39 -2.32 2.89
CA TYR A 45 0.55 -1.85 1.87
C TYR A 45 1.86 -1.37 2.47
N VAL A 46 1.80 -0.54 3.51
CA VAL A 46 3.00 -0.05 4.20
C VAL A 46 3.81 -1.22 4.76
N TRP A 47 3.15 -2.15 5.44
CA TRP A 47 3.79 -3.34 5.97
C TRP A 47 4.47 -4.18 4.87
N THR A 48 3.78 -4.39 3.75
CA THR A 48 4.31 -5.15 2.61
C THR A 48 5.55 -4.48 2.02
N LEU A 49 5.55 -3.15 1.89
CA LEU A 49 6.70 -2.40 1.38
C LEU A 49 7.89 -2.42 2.36
N VAL A 50 7.63 -2.33 3.67
CA VAL A 50 8.67 -2.47 4.70
C VAL A 50 9.26 -3.87 4.67
N ALA A 51 8.43 -4.91 4.61
CA ALA A 51 8.88 -6.29 4.50
C ALA A 51 9.73 -6.51 3.23
N ALA A 52 9.32 -5.96 2.08
CA ALA A 52 10.10 -6.01 0.85
C ALA A 52 11.48 -5.33 0.99
N ALA A 53 11.54 -4.18 1.68
CA ALA A 53 12.81 -3.50 1.96
C ALA A 53 13.73 -4.34 2.87
N LEU A 54 13.18 -5.02 3.89
CA LEU A 54 13.96 -5.92 4.74
C LEU A 54 14.54 -7.10 3.95
N VAL A 55 13.75 -7.68 3.03
CA VAL A 55 14.21 -8.76 2.14
C VAL A 55 15.28 -8.27 1.18
N PHE A 56 15.19 -7.03 0.68
CA PHE A 56 16.24 -6.43 -0.15
C PHE A 56 17.61 -6.44 0.56
N PHE A 57 17.65 -6.14 1.86
CA PHE A 57 18.90 -6.18 2.64
C PHE A 57 19.50 -7.59 2.78
N MET A 58 18.73 -8.67 2.54
CA MET A 58 19.28 -10.03 2.54
C MET A 58 20.34 -10.22 1.46
N GLN A 59 20.23 -9.51 0.32
CA GLN A 59 21.21 -9.61 -0.77
C GLN A 59 22.59 -9.11 -0.32
N ALA A 60 22.63 -7.99 0.42
CA ALA A 60 23.86 -7.50 1.04
C ALA A 60 24.37 -8.47 2.13
N GLY A 61 23.45 -9.08 2.89
CA GLY A 61 23.79 -10.12 3.87
C GLY A 61 24.48 -11.33 3.24
N PHE A 62 23.94 -11.87 2.15
CA PHE A 62 24.55 -12.99 1.42
C PHE A 62 25.91 -12.62 0.84
N ALA A 63 26.03 -11.43 0.24
CA ALA A 63 27.30 -10.96 -0.30
C ALA A 63 28.39 -10.88 0.77
N LEU A 64 28.06 -10.45 1.99
CA LEU A 64 28.99 -10.38 3.11
C LEU A 64 29.36 -11.77 3.66
N VAL A 65 28.39 -12.67 3.77
CA VAL A 65 28.61 -14.06 4.21
C VAL A 65 29.52 -14.80 3.24
N GLU A 66 29.20 -14.77 1.94
CA GLU A 66 30.02 -15.43 0.92
C GLU A 66 31.43 -14.83 0.84
N CYS A 67 31.55 -13.50 0.90
CA CYS A 67 32.83 -12.82 0.94
C CYS A 67 33.65 -13.26 2.18
N GLY A 68 33.02 -13.31 3.36
CA GLY A 68 33.66 -13.66 4.63
C GLY A 68 34.18 -15.10 4.72
N PHE A 69 33.52 -16.06 4.04
CA PHE A 69 33.96 -17.46 4.00
C PHE A 69 35.00 -17.75 2.91
N THR A 70 35.35 -16.76 2.08
CA THR A 70 36.30 -16.95 0.99
C THR A 70 37.64 -16.32 1.26
N ARG A 71 38.67 -16.81 0.55
CA ARG A 71 40.02 -16.26 0.65
C ARG A 71 40.00 -14.78 0.25
N ALA A 72 40.66 -13.92 1.03
CA ALA A 72 40.67 -12.47 0.84
C ALA A 72 41.02 -12.02 -0.60
N LYS A 73 41.90 -12.75 -1.29
CA LYS A 73 42.24 -12.47 -2.70
C LYS A 73 41.08 -12.60 -3.69
N ASN A 74 40.02 -13.34 -3.33
CA ASN A 74 38.85 -13.60 -4.18
C ASN A 74 37.61 -12.80 -3.75
N ALA A 75 37.69 -12.04 -2.66
CA ALA A 75 36.58 -11.28 -2.08
C ALA A 75 35.88 -10.36 -3.10
N ILE A 76 36.67 -9.62 -3.88
CA ILE A 76 36.17 -8.69 -4.91
C ILE A 76 35.40 -9.45 -6.00
N ASN A 77 35.92 -10.59 -6.45
CA ASN A 77 35.27 -11.36 -7.52
C ASN A 77 33.91 -11.93 -7.06
N ILE A 78 33.77 -12.24 -5.77
CA ILE A 78 32.53 -12.78 -5.21
C ILE A 78 31.51 -11.66 -4.96
N MET A 79 31.97 -10.52 -4.47
CA MET A 79 31.14 -9.32 -4.34
C MET A 79 30.56 -8.89 -5.69
N MET A 80 31.37 -8.90 -6.75
CA MET A 80 30.91 -8.56 -8.11
C MET A 80 29.87 -9.56 -8.65
N LYS A 81 30.00 -10.85 -8.33
CA LYS A 81 29.01 -11.87 -8.71
C LYS A 81 27.68 -11.66 -7.99
N ASN A 82 27.72 -11.39 -6.69
CA ASN A 82 26.50 -11.10 -5.91
C ASN A 82 25.80 -9.83 -6.42
N LEU A 83 26.55 -8.78 -6.74
CA LEU A 83 25.99 -7.55 -7.32
C LEU A 83 25.35 -7.80 -8.70
N MET A 84 26.00 -8.62 -9.53
CA MET A 84 25.50 -8.97 -10.85
C MET A 84 24.24 -9.82 -10.76
N ASP A 85 24.20 -10.79 -9.84
CA ASP A 85 23.03 -11.62 -9.57
C ASP A 85 21.84 -10.76 -9.13
N PHE A 86 22.06 -9.83 -8.21
CA PHE A 86 21.03 -8.88 -7.80
C PHE A 86 20.52 -8.02 -8.96
N SER A 87 21.43 -7.45 -9.77
CA SER A 87 21.07 -6.53 -10.86
C SER A 87 20.31 -7.23 -11.98
N ILE A 88 20.84 -8.36 -12.46
CA ILE A 88 20.23 -9.11 -13.56
C ILE A 88 18.98 -9.85 -13.07
N GLY A 89 19.03 -10.44 -11.87
CA GLY A 89 17.92 -11.16 -11.27
C GLY A 89 16.70 -10.27 -11.05
N SER A 90 16.89 -9.04 -10.56
CA SER A 90 15.80 -8.08 -10.40
C SER A 90 15.15 -7.69 -11.73
N LEU A 91 15.96 -7.44 -12.76
CA LEU A 91 15.46 -7.10 -14.10
C LEU A 91 14.76 -8.29 -14.77
N ALA A 92 15.30 -9.49 -14.63
CA ALA A 92 14.70 -10.71 -15.17
C ALA A 92 13.35 -11.04 -14.50
N PHE A 93 13.27 -10.85 -13.18
CA PHE A 93 12.02 -11.04 -12.45
C PHE A 93 10.96 -10.01 -12.87
N TRP A 94 11.35 -8.74 -13.05
CA TRP A 94 10.44 -7.72 -13.55
C TRP A 94 9.96 -7.99 -14.99
N ALA A 95 10.85 -8.42 -15.89
CA ALA A 95 10.53 -8.58 -17.31
C ALA A 95 9.65 -9.81 -17.60
N ILE A 96 9.92 -10.94 -16.96
CA ILE A 96 9.27 -12.23 -17.28
C ILE A 96 8.86 -12.98 -16.01
N GLY A 97 9.65 -12.92 -14.94
CA GLY A 97 9.42 -13.72 -13.74
C GLY A 97 8.09 -13.43 -13.03
N PHE A 98 7.67 -12.16 -12.94
CA PHE A 98 6.40 -11.79 -12.32
C PHE A 98 5.21 -12.36 -13.09
N GLY A 99 5.25 -12.27 -14.43
CA GLY A 99 4.21 -12.81 -15.30
C GLY A 99 4.12 -14.35 -15.27
N LEU A 100 5.23 -15.05 -15.04
CA LEU A 100 5.23 -16.51 -14.89
C LEU A 100 4.74 -16.96 -13.50
N MET A 101 5.11 -16.23 -12.44
CA MET A 101 4.81 -16.64 -11.06
C MET A 101 3.41 -16.22 -10.60
N PHE A 102 2.96 -15.03 -11.00
CA PHE A 102 1.67 -14.45 -10.63
C PHE A 102 0.76 -14.21 -11.86
N GLY A 103 1.06 -14.88 -12.97
CA GLY A 103 0.26 -14.81 -14.18
C GLY A 103 -1.18 -15.25 -13.95
N VAL A 104 -2.09 -14.67 -14.73
CA VAL A 104 -3.52 -15.01 -14.69
C VAL A 104 -3.72 -16.40 -15.31
N THR A 105 -4.20 -17.34 -14.51
CA THR A 105 -4.86 -18.56 -14.98
C THR A 105 -6.33 -18.31 -15.25
#